data_AF-A0A6P8ZLA5-F1
#
_entry.id   AF-A0A6P8ZLA5-F1
#
_cell.length_a   1.000
_cell.length_b   1.000
_cell.length_c   1.000
_cell.angle_alpha   90.00
_cell.angle_beta   90.00
_cell.angle_gamma   90.00
#
_symmetry.space_group_name_H-M   'P 1'
#
loop_
_entity.id
_entity.type
_entity.pdbx_description
1 polymer ?
#
loop_
_entity_poly.entity_id
_entity_poly.type
_entity_poly.pdbx_seq_one_letter_code
_entity_poly.pdbx_strand_id
1 'polypeptide(L)'
;MGSLPKPAVVATSTRDDVSAFLHSQGTLKPETISLFFEQEVDGEAFLELNDETLRQDFNEITFGERKKILKIISCLVGPDANTSSSSASDTLILNDSSCSFINSSGSSIITLDQDLGCAVLEGYVDDDGVVRPISNIDQAKLEPCISASFIKKRKASSNNYKRDRLKKRTSPEEVTPMDIIPILRDSEAGCQVEEFINEKGFLSVSHQITLMKILHKYVTSSRESPLKHYPEATVKIAMAKGITSAFPALADKGPCPWESWSRIVQNKFETVRSKLPKEKKKNNVKSGCKSSSTNSTSRPESTSASSSKTIVPSASSTPYTSSNNPEIESKKSWLRDVVPTSRNKHEISQALDITFIERRKWIKSQKPTCTDIVVQYRPLASYEGEMISEEFARMEKLHVDLVSRFQIMAPYIVRHANVLKEQLTLDVQNMFNDDCLVALMMLPKILVPTSNSKTTTASLLQHIKKYKKHIDAIPSSALLQVTPAGTDVEHYISVESCLTEPAPIFPFILWSTNSKKDGKLYLKIDKLSFLVGCIKQPDQCGIEVLKAVSLSLKAHHVFNLEYHPSMKPFYNYLEILCGISTSPLLCVTKLINALRTLEENPLS
;
A
#
# COMPACT_ATOMS: atom_id res chain seq x y z
N MET A 1 -6.12 50.89 5.39
CA MET A 1 -6.50 50.96 3.96
C MET A 1 -7.45 49.80 3.71
N GLY A 2 -8.71 50.06 3.35
CA GLY A 2 -9.67 48.99 3.07
C GLY A 2 -9.26 48.24 1.80
N SER A 3 -9.23 46.91 1.84
CA SER A 3 -8.99 46.11 0.64
C SER A 3 -10.17 46.30 -0.31
N LEU A 4 -9.91 46.86 -1.49
CA LEU A 4 -10.89 46.89 -2.56
C LEU A 4 -11.38 45.46 -2.85
N PRO A 5 -12.69 45.25 -3.07
CA PRO A 5 -13.22 43.94 -3.42
C PRO A 5 -12.52 43.43 -4.68
N LYS A 6 -12.12 42.15 -4.67
CA LYS A 6 -11.53 41.53 -5.86
C LYS A 6 -12.58 41.55 -6.98
N PRO A 7 -12.22 41.95 -8.20
CA PRO A 7 -13.13 41.89 -9.32
C PRO A 7 -13.58 40.43 -9.51
N ALA A 8 -14.88 40.22 -9.69
CA ALA A 8 -15.47 38.92 -10.03
C ALA A 8 -15.97 39.01 -11.47
N VAL A 9 -15.69 37.97 -12.27
CA VAL A 9 -16.24 37.84 -13.63
C VAL A 9 -17.62 37.22 -13.53
N VAL A 10 -18.62 37.90 -14.07
CA VAL A 10 -20.00 37.44 -14.25
C VAL A 10 -20.32 37.45 -15.74
N ALA A 11 -21.43 36.83 -16.16
CA ALA A 11 -21.82 36.81 -17.58
C ALA A 11 -21.92 38.22 -18.20
N THR A 12 -22.28 39.24 -17.41
CA THR A 12 -22.38 40.63 -17.86
C THR A 12 -21.05 41.41 -17.82
N SER A 13 -19.94 40.77 -17.46
CA SER A 13 -18.62 41.41 -17.45
C SER A 13 -18.17 41.79 -18.86
N THR A 14 -17.63 42.99 -19.03
CA THR A 14 -17.05 43.44 -20.30
C THR A 14 -15.71 42.73 -20.56
N ARG A 15 -15.20 42.78 -21.80
CA ARG A 15 -13.85 42.26 -22.11
C ARG A 15 -12.75 42.92 -21.26
N ASP A 16 -12.93 44.18 -20.90
CA ASP A 16 -11.99 44.94 -20.06
C ASP A 16 -11.99 44.37 -18.62
N ASP A 17 -13.17 44.02 -18.10
CA ASP A 17 -13.34 43.37 -16.80
C ASP A 17 -12.70 41.97 -16.77
N VAL A 18 -12.89 41.19 -17.84
CA VAL A 18 -12.27 39.86 -17.99
C VAL A 18 -10.75 39.98 -18.02
N SER A 19 -10.19 40.92 -18.79
CA SER A 19 -8.75 41.16 -18.86
C SER A 19 -8.18 41.60 -17.51
N ALA A 20 -8.81 42.57 -16.84
CA ALA A 20 -8.41 43.01 -15.49
C ALA A 20 -8.47 41.86 -14.48
N PHE A 21 -9.51 41.02 -14.54
CA PHE A 21 -9.63 39.84 -13.70
C PHE A 21 -8.50 38.84 -13.96
N LEU A 22 -8.21 38.50 -15.22
CA LEU A 22 -7.14 37.55 -15.56
C LEU A 22 -5.75 38.07 -15.14
N HIS A 23 -5.50 39.37 -15.28
CA HIS A 23 -4.30 40.01 -14.76
C HIS A 23 -4.22 39.88 -13.22
N SER A 24 -5.34 40.07 -12.51
CA SER A 24 -5.39 39.94 -11.04
C SER A 24 -5.10 38.52 -10.53
N GLN A 25 -5.34 37.48 -11.34
CA GLN A 25 -5.03 36.10 -10.99
C GLN A 25 -3.52 35.81 -11.01
N GLY A 26 -2.73 36.55 -11.80
CA GLY A 26 -1.26 36.41 -11.86
C GLY A 26 -0.75 35.03 -12.30
N THR A 27 -1.61 34.18 -12.86
CA THR A 27 -1.26 32.79 -13.22
C THR A 27 -1.06 32.56 -14.73
N LEU A 28 -1.63 33.43 -15.57
CA LEU A 28 -1.52 33.39 -17.03
C LEU A 28 -0.43 34.34 -17.52
N LYS A 29 0.13 34.04 -18.70
CA LYS A 29 1.08 34.95 -19.33
C LYS A 29 0.36 36.17 -19.94
N PRO A 30 1.02 37.34 -20.02
CA PRO A 30 0.41 38.54 -20.61
C PRO A 30 -0.03 38.36 -22.07
N GLU A 31 0.68 37.55 -22.86
CA GLU A 31 0.33 37.29 -24.26
C GLU A 31 -1.01 36.56 -24.37
N THR A 32 -1.23 35.58 -23.48
CA THR A 32 -2.50 34.84 -23.40
C THR A 32 -3.67 35.74 -23.02
N ILE A 33 -3.45 36.73 -22.13
CA ILE A 33 -4.50 37.69 -21.75
C ILE A 33 -4.80 38.66 -22.90
N SER A 34 -3.76 39.09 -23.62
CA SER A 34 -3.89 39.95 -24.80
C SER A 34 -4.71 39.27 -25.90
N LEU A 35 -4.53 37.96 -26.11
CA LEU A 35 -5.33 37.18 -27.07
C LEU A 35 -6.83 37.19 -26.74
N PHE A 36 -7.21 37.05 -25.47
CA PHE A 36 -8.63 37.15 -25.08
C PHE A 36 -9.19 38.55 -25.30
N PHE A 37 -8.38 39.57 -25.05
CA PHE A 37 -8.77 40.97 -25.28
C PHE A 37 -8.94 41.28 -26.76
N GLU A 38 -8.01 40.83 -27.61
CA GLU A 38 -8.02 41.01 -29.07
C GLU A 38 -9.19 40.26 -29.73
N GLN A 39 -9.57 39.09 -29.22
CA GLN A 39 -10.74 38.34 -29.69
C GLN A 39 -12.07 38.81 -29.09
N GLU A 40 -12.07 39.95 -28.38
CA GLU A 40 -13.26 40.55 -27.77
C GLU A 40 -14.02 39.61 -26.83
N VAL A 41 -13.31 38.73 -26.11
CA VAL A 41 -13.95 37.77 -25.20
C VAL A 41 -14.48 38.49 -23.95
N ASP A 42 -15.80 38.57 -23.86
CA ASP A 42 -16.53 39.09 -22.71
C ASP A 42 -16.81 38.01 -21.64
N GLY A 43 -17.53 38.38 -20.58
CA GLY A 43 -17.79 37.50 -19.45
C GLY A 43 -18.58 36.24 -19.80
N GLU A 44 -19.58 36.36 -20.67
CA GLU A 44 -20.38 35.24 -21.16
C GLU A 44 -19.53 34.30 -22.01
N ALA A 45 -18.85 34.83 -23.03
CA ALA A 45 -17.97 34.04 -23.89
C ALA A 45 -16.85 33.35 -23.08
N PHE A 46 -16.28 34.03 -22.08
CA PHE A 46 -15.23 33.46 -21.23
C PHE A 46 -15.72 32.27 -20.40
N LEU A 47 -16.95 32.33 -19.86
CA LEU A 47 -17.52 31.27 -19.04
C LEU A 47 -17.93 30.04 -19.87
N GLU A 48 -18.19 30.20 -21.16
CA GLU A 48 -18.52 29.10 -22.09
C GLU A 48 -17.29 28.39 -22.67
N LEU A 49 -16.08 28.92 -22.46
CA LEU A 49 -14.85 28.33 -22.98
C LEU A 49 -14.63 26.90 -22.42
N ASN A 50 -14.39 25.96 -23.34
CA ASN A 50 -14.05 24.58 -23.03
C ASN A 50 -12.70 24.20 -23.70
N ASP A 51 -12.18 23.00 -23.44
CA ASP A 51 -10.86 22.61 -23.98
C ASP A 51 -10.86 22.52 -25.51
N GLU A 52 -12.02 22.33 -26.15
CA GLU A 52 -12.14 22.25 -27.60
C GLU A 52 -12.13 23.65 -28.23
N THR A 53 -12.93 24.59 -27.72
CA THR A 53 -12.93 25.99 -28.20
C THR A 53 -11.57 26.65 -27.97
N LEU A 54 -10.94 26.42 -26.82
CA LEU A 54 -9.58 26.88 -26.55
C LEU A 54 -8.51 26.28 -27.48
N ARG A 55 -8.75 25.12 -28.10
CA ARG A 55 -7.82 24.53 -29.08
C ARG A 55 -8.07 25.05 -30.49
N GLN A 56 -9.33 25.28 -30.84
CA GLN A 56 -9.75 25.69 -32.16
C GLN A 56 -9.51 27.19 -32.37
N ASP A 57 -9.95 28.01 -31.43
CA ASP A 57 -10.00 29.47 -31.58
C ASP A 57 -8.74 30.15 -31.02
N PHE A 58 -8.00 29.45 -30.15
CA PHE A 58 -6.80 29.97 -29.48
C PHE A 58 -5.60 29.01 -29.64
N ASN A 59 -5.26 28.68 -30.88
CA ASN A 59 -4.19 27.74 -31.23
C ASN A 59 -2.80 28.12 -30.68
N GLU A 60 -2.57 29.40 -30.37
CA GLU A 60 -1.34 29.93 -29.77
C GLU A 60 -1.22 29.64 -28.27
N ILE A 61 -2.32 29.34 -27.58
CA ILE A 61 -2.31 29.06 -26.14
C ILE A 61 -1.78 27.65 -25.90
N THR A 62 -0.73 27.55 -25.08
CA THR A 62 -0.13 26.26 -24.73
C THR A 62 -1.10 25.38 -23.93
N PHE A 63 -0.93 24.04 -24.00
CA PHE A 63 -1.75 23.10 -23.22
C PHE A 63 -1.78 23.41 -21.71
N GLY A 64 -0.65 23.86 -21.16
CA GLY A 64 -0.55 24.24 -19.74
C GLY A 64 -1.39 25.47 -19.38
N GLU A 65 -1.50 26.44 -20.28
CA GLU A 65 -2.30 27.65 -20.09
C GLU A 65 -3.79 27.36 -20.25
N ARG A 66 -4.19 26.53 -21.22
CA ARG A 66 -5.58 26.07 -21.35
C ARG A 66 -6.08 25.41 -20.07
N LYS A 67 -5.26 24.57 -19.43
CA LYS A 67 -5.61 23.96 -18.13
C LYS A 67 -5.77 24.96 -17.00
N LYS A 68 -4.99 26.05 -17.00
CA LYS A 68 -5.15 27.14 -16.01
C LYS A 68 -6.44 27.91 -16.25
N ILE A 69 -6.75 28.24 -17.50
CA ILE A 69 -7.98 28.93 -17.90
C ILE A 69 -9.21 28.12 -17.49
N LEU A 70 -9.27 26.83 -17.84
CA LEU A 70 -10.38 25.95 -17.46
C LEU A 70 -10.53 25.81 -15.94
N LYS A 71 -9.41 25.84 -15.20
CA LYS A 71 -9.46 25.83 -13.73
C LYS A 71 -10.08 27.13 -13.19
N ILE A 72 -9.71 28.28 -13.76
CA ILE A 72 -10.28 29.59 -13.40
C ILE A 72 -11.80 29.57 -13.66
N ILE A 73 -12.24 29.12 -14.83
CA ILE A 73 -13.66 29.01 -15.19
C ILE A 73 -14.39 28.07 -14.23
N SER A 74 -13.83 26.90 -13.92
CA SER A 74 -14.46 25.94 -12.99
C SER A 74 -14.64 26.49 -11.57
N CYS A 75 -13.78 27.41 -11.14
CA CYS A 75 -13.92 28.09 -9.86
C CYS A 75 -15.01 29.18 -9.88
N LEU A 76 -15.34 29.72 -11.05
CA LEU A 76 -16.35 30.78 -11.23
C LEU A 76 -17.76 30.18 -11.38
N VAL A 77 -17.89 29.07 -12.10
CA VAL A 77 -19.20 28.47 -12.44
C VAL A 77 -19.82 27.67 -11.28
N GLY A 78 -19.00 27.25 -10.31
CA GLY A 78 -19.45 26.38 -9.22
C GLY A 78 -19.88 24.98 -9.72
N PRO A 79 -19.96 23.98 -8.83
CA PRO A 79 -20.32 22.61 -9.20
C PRO A 79 -21.80 22.43 -9.62
N ASP A 80 -22.68 23.40 -9.34
CA ASP A 80 -24.13 23.20 -9.43
C ASP A 80 -24.77 23.63 -10.77
N ALA A 81 -24.03 24.30 -11.66
CA ALA A 81 -24.60 24.90 -12.88
C ALA A 81 -24.78 23.93 -14.08
N ASN A 82 -24.17 22.74 -14.07
CA ASN A 82 -24.15 21.85 -15.24
C ASN A 82 -25.23 20.76 -15.27
N THR A 83 -26.27 20.87 -14.44
CA THR A 83 -27.39 19.90 -14.43
C THR A 83 -28.75 20.57 -14.57
N SER A 84 -28.97 21.35 -15.63
CA SER A 84 -30.32 21.61 -16.13
C SER A 84 -30.31 22.24 -17.52
N SER A 85 -30.51 21.43 -18.56
CA SER A 85 -31.09 21.89 -19.81
C SER A 85 -31.96 20.80 -20.43
N SER A 86 -33.25 20.81 -20.08
CA SER A 86 -34.30 20.43 -21.01
C SER A 86 -35.63 21.11 -20.65
N SER A 87 -36.09 21.94 -21.60
CA SER A 87 -37.47 22.25 -21.98
C SER A 87 -38.38 23.12 -21.10
N ALA A 88 -38.87 24.16 -21.80
CA ALA A 88 -40.25 24.67 -21.87
C ALA A 88 -40.65 25.85 -20.97
N SER A 89 -40.76 27.01 -21.63
CA SER A 89 -41.91 27.91 -21.67
C SER A 89 -43.02 27.71 -20.63
N ASP A 90 -43.30 28.72 -19.81
CA ASP A 90 -44.54 29.50 -19.92
C ASP A 90 -44.65 30.59 -18.83
N THR A 91 -44.92 31.80 -19.32
CA THR A 91 -45.87 32.82 -18.86
C THR A 91 -46.11 33.06 -17.35
N LEU A 92 -45.73 34.28 -16.94
CA LEU A 92 -46.32 35.19 -15.94
C LEU A 92 -47.55 34.72 -15.14
N ILE A 93 -47.54 34.94 -13.82
CA ILE A 93 -48.54 35.75 -13.08
C ILE A 93 -47.97 36.14 -11.69
N LEU A 94 -48.09 37.43 -11.39
CA LEU A 94 -47.87 38.07 -10.09
C LEU A 94 -48.86 37.55 -9.04
N ASN A 95 -48.42 37.42 -7.78
CA ASN A 95 -49.21 37.89 -6.65
C ASN A 95 -48.39 38.03 -5.37
N ASP A 96 -48.40 39.27 -4.88
CA ASP A 96 -48.07 39.70 -3.52
C ASP A 96 -48.96 38.99 -2.48
N SER A 97 -48.45 38.82 -1.25
CA SER A 97 -49.13 39.16 0.01
C SER A 97 -48.30 38.76 1.24
N SER A 98 -47.59 39.76 1.77
CA SER A 98 -47.62 40.31 3.15
C SER A 98 -48.01 39.46 4.38
N CYS A 99 -47.31 39.85 5.49
CA CYS A 99 -47.70 39.83 6.92
C CYS A 99 -47.37 38.57 7.75
N SER A 100 -46.97 38.63 9.02
CA SER A 100 -46.51 39.69 9.94
C SER A 100 -46.12 39.03 11.27
N PHE A 101 -45.21 39.67 12.00
CA PHE A 101 -44.77 39.44 13.39
C PHE A 101 -45.91 39.16 14.41
N ILE A 102 -45.66 38.27 15.39
CA ILE A 102 -46.09 38.43 16.80
C ILE A 102 -45.01 37.85 17.74
N ASN A 103 -44.61 38.66 18.72
CA ASN A 103 -43.85 38.33 19.93
C ASN A 103 -44.73 37.61 20.97
N SER A 104 -44.18 36.66 21.73
CA SER A 104 -44.53 36.56 23.17
C SER A 104 -43.51 35.75 23.97
N SER A 105 -43.04 36.40 25.02
CA SER A 105 -42.21 35.95 26.13
C SER A 105 -42.89 34.89 27.00
N GLY A 106 -42.11 34.01 27.65
CA GLY A 106 -42.61 33.18 28.74
C GLY A 106 -41.64 32.09 29.22
N SER A 107 -40.87 32.41 30.26
CA SER A 107 -40.03 31.46 31.00
C SER A 107 -40.87 30.44 31.79
N SER A 108 -40.50 29.16 31.79
CA SER A 108 -40.76 28.23 32.90
C SER A 108 -39.79 27.05 32.85
N ILE A 109 -39.06 26.86 33.95
CA ILE A 109 -38.21 25.72 34.25
C ILE A 109 -39.11 24.52 34.62
N ILE A 110 -38.96 23.37 33.95
CA ILE A 110 -39.39 22.06 34.46
C ILE A 110 -38.36 21.00 34.06
N THR A 111 -37.80 20.33 35.07
CA THR A 111 -37.04 19.07 34.99
C THR A 111 -37.99 17.88 34.97
N LEU A 112 -37.79 16.88 34.08
CA LEU A 112 -37.64 15.45 34.42
C LEU A 112 -37.46 14.56 33.18
N ASP A 113 -36.72 13.47 33.40
CA ASP A 113 -36.53 12.28 32.56
C ASP A 113 -37.79 11.74 31.86
N GLN A 114 -37.64 11.30 30.61
CA GLN A 114 -37.71 9.87 30.24
C GLN A 114 -37.50 9.64 28.74
N ASP A 115 -36.82 8.53 28.46
CA ASP A 115 -36.65 7.89 27.16
C ASP A 115 -37.93 7.81 26.34
N LEU A 116 -37.87 8.23 25.08
CA LEU A 116 -38.47 7.54 23.93
C LEU A 116 -37.92 8.17 22.64
N GLY A 117 -37.40 7.29 21.78
CA GLY A 117 -36.66 7.68 20.59
C GLY A 117 -37.49 8.40 19.54
N CYS A 118 -36.79 9.10 18.65
CA CYS A 118 -37.26 9.42 17.32
C CYS A 118 -36.08 9.67 16.38
N ALA A 119 -36.37 9.44 15.11
CA ALA A 119 -35.53 9.62 13.94
C ALA A 119 -34.71 10.91 13.96
N VAL A 120 -33.45 10.81 13.55
CA VAL A 120 -32.54 11.96 13.43
C VAL A 120 -32.94 12.75 12.18
N LEU A 121 -33.55 13.91 12.40
CA LEU A 121 -33.54 15.05 11.48
C LEU A 121 -32.25 15.85 11.76
N GLU A 122 -31.47 16.11 10.71
CA GLU A 122 -30.21 16.84 10.77
C GLU A 122 -30.42 18.33 11.07
N GLY A 123 -29.86 18.81 12.18
CA GLY A 123 -29.81 20.21 12.59
C GLY A 123 -29.15 20.34 13.96
N TYR A 124 -28.48 21.46 14.24
CA TYR A 124 -27.97 21.75 15.58
C TYR A 124 -28.93 22.72 16.30
N VAL A 125 -28.98 22.62 17.62
CA VAL A 125 -29.76 23.50 18.49
C VAL A 125 -28.80 24.53 19.06
N ASP A 126 -29.09 25.83 18.87
CA ASP A 126 -28.30 26.91 19.46
C ASP A 126 -28.57 27.06 20.97
N ASP A 127 -27.79 27.93 21.63
CA ASP A 127 -27.87 28.15 23.09
C ASP A 127 -29.25 28.71 23.53
N ASP A 128 -30.10 29.12 22.58
CA ASP A 128 -31.47 29.58 22.80
C ASP A 128 -32.53 28.49 22.53
N GLY A 129 -32.11 27.25 22.22
CA GLY A 129 -33.02 26.13 22.02
C GLY A 129 -33.66 26.06 20.63
N VAL A 130 -33.17 26.82 19.64
CA VAL A 130 -33.74 26.87 18.29
C VAL A 130 -32.97 25.96 17.34
N VAL A 131 -33.68 25.04 16.67
CA VAL A 131 -33.12 24.16 15.64
C VAL A 131 -32.88 24.98 14.37
N ARG A 132 -31.62 25.14 13.95
CA ARG A 132 -31.29 25.82 12.69
C ARG A 132 -30.75 24.82 11.64
N PRO A 133 -31.20 24.91 10.38
CA PRO A 133 -30.61 24.15 9.29
C PRO A 133 -29.20 24.66 8.96
N ILE A 134 -28.29 23.73 8.63
CA ILE A 134 -26.89 24.04 8.32
C ILE A 134 -26.82 24.67 6.93
N SER A 135 -26.62 25.98 6.86
CA SER A 135 -26.23 26.68 5.64
C SER A 135 -24.84 27.28 5.82
N ASN A 136 -23.92 26.93 4.91
CA ASN A 136 -22.51 27.34 4.80
C ASN A 136 -21.51 26.70 5.77
N ILE A 137 -20.86 25.63 5.30
CA ILE A 137 -19.50 25.27 5.72
C ILE A 137 -18.56 25.69 4.59
N ASP A 138 -17.71 26.68 4.88
CA ASP A 138 -16.57 27.03 4.03
C ASP A 138 -15.72 25.79 3.78
N GLN A 139 -15.54 25.43 2.51
CA GLN A 139 -14.79 24.26 2.08
C GLN A 139 -13.31 24.41 2.47
N ALA A 140 -12.89 23.67 3.49
CA ALA A 140 -11.50 23.34 3.70
C ALA A 140 -10.95 22.66 2.44
N LYS A 141 -9.82 23.16 1.92
CA LYS A 141 -9.07 22.55 0.82
C LYS A 141 -8.80 21.07 1.14
N LEU A 142 -9.58 20.16 0.56
CA LEU A 142 -9.33 18.73 0.63
C LEU A 142 -8.07 18.40 -0.18
N GLU A 143 -7.00 18.01 0.50
CA GLU A 143 -5.80 17.47 -0.15
C GLU A 143 -6.05 16.03 -0.64
N PRO A 144 -5.51 15.61 -1.80
CA PRO A 144 -5.73 14.27 -2.33
C PRO A 144 -5.04 13.19 -1.46
N CYS A 145 -5.81 12.22 -0.98
CA CYS A 145 -5.32 11.07 -0.21
C CYS A 145 -4.46 10.11 -1.07
N ILE A 146 -3.39 9.58 -0.46
CA ILE A 146 -2.34 8.77 -1.12
C ILE A 146 -2.74 7.28 -1.22
N SER A 147 -3.81 6.83 -0.56
CA SER A 147 -4.11 5.39 -0.43
C SER A 147 -4.62 4.71 -1.70
N ALA A 148 -4.90 5.44 -2.77
CA ALA A 148 -5.45 4.88 -3.99
C ALA A 148 -4.42 4.88 -5.12
N SER A 149 -3.74 3.76 -5.36
CA SER A 149 -3.28 3.29 -6.69
C SER A 149 -2.23 2.17 -6.59
N PHE A 150 -2.65 0.91 -6.63
CA PHE A 150 -1.82 -0.16 -7.22
C PHE A 150 -2.72 -1.28 -7.78
N ILE A 151 -2.72 -1.55 -9.09
CA ILE A 151 -2.87 -2.91 -9.63
C ILE A 151 -2.17 -3.03 -10.99
N LYS A 152 -1.51 -4.18 -11.19
CA LYS A 152 -1.16 -4.74 -12.50
C LYS A 152 -2.43 -5.15 -13.25
N LYS A 153 -2.65 -4.63 -14.45
CA LYS A 153 -3.61 -5.20 -15.43
C LYS A 153 -3.46 -6.74 -15.47
N ARG A 154 -4.41 -7.46 -14.87
CA ARG A 154 -4.70 -8.84 -15.25
C ARG A 154 -5.47 -8.71 -16.56
N LYS A 155 -4.80 -8.96 -17.69
CA LYS A 155 -5.49 -9.07 -18.98
C LYS A 155 -6.58 -10.13 -18.82
N ALA A 156 -7.81 -9.75 -19.12
CA ALA A 156 -8.94 -10.67 -19.25
C ALA A 156 -8.49 -11.87 -20.09
N SER A 157 -8.56 -13.05 -19.48
CA SER A 157 -8.37 -14.31 -20.16
C SER A 157 -9.57 -14.52 -21.08
N SER A 158 -9.49 -13.95 -22.28
CA SER A 158 -10.25 -14.43 -23.43
C SER A 158 -9.93 -15.92 -23.58
N ASN A 159 -10.94 -16.76 -23.44
CA ASN A 159 -10.91 -18.17 -23.77
C ASN A 159 -10.25 -18.37 -25.15
N ASN A 160 -9.00 -18.80 -25.13
CA ASN A 160 -8.30 -19.32 -26.29
C ASN A 160 -7.54 -20.52 -25.79
N TYR A 161 -8.03 -21.70 -26.17
CA TYR A 161 -7.38 -22.99 -25.98
C TYR A 161 -5.94 -22.92 -26.51
N LYS A 162 -4.99 -22.59 -25.63
CA LYS A 162 -3.58 -22.86 -25.88
C LYS A 162 -3.33 -24.29 -25.44
N ARG A 163 -3.07 -25.16 -26.41
CA ARG A 163 -2.36 -26.41 -26.19
C ARG A 163 -1.03 -26.07 -25.51
N ASP A 164 -0.99 -26.19 -24.19
CA ASP A 164 0.26 -26.24 -23.45
C ASP A 164 0.99 -27.50 -23.89
N ARG A 165 2.00 -27.33 -24.75
CA ARG A 165 3.08 -28.30 -24.85
C ARG A 165 3.76 -28.29 -23.49
N LEU A 166 3.46 -29.28 -22.64
CA LEU A 166 4.27 -29.61 -21.46
C LEU A 166 5.72 -29.77 -21.94
N LYS A 167 6.54 -28.73 -21.80
CA LYS A 167 7.98 -28.91 -21.76
C LYS A 167 8.25 -29.69 -20.49
N LYS A 168 8.56 -30.98 -20.61
CA LYS A 168 9.13 -31.80 -19.53
C LYS A 168 10.25 -30.97 -18.90
N ARG A 169 10.02 -30.44 -17.71
CA ARG A 169 11.08 -29.83 -16.90
C ARG A 169 11.90 -30.99 -16.39
N THR A 170 13.15 -31.09 -16.85
CA THR A 170 14.14 -32.01 -16.28
C THR A 170 14.20 -31.78 -14.78
N SER A 171 14.06 -32.85 -13.99
CA SER A 171 14.16 -32.74 -12.54
C SER A 171 15.58 -32.25 -12.21
N PRO A 172 15.77 -31.32 -11.25
CA PRO A 172 17.10 -30.90 -10.82
C PRO A 172 18.00 -32.07 -10.39
N GLU A 173 17.40 -33.17 -9.93
CA GLU A 173 18.09 -34.41 -9.54
C GLU A 173 18.75 -35.11 -10.74
N GLU A 174 18.13 -35.08 -11.92
CA GLU A 174 18.60 -35.74 -13.15
C GLU A 174 19.77 -35.02 -13.83
N VAL A 175 20.09 -33.79 -13.42
CA VAL A 175 21.16 -33.00 -14.04
C VAL A 175 22.53 -33.51 -13.59
N THR A 176 23.36 -33.95 -14.53
CA THR A 176 24.73 -34.41 -14.28
C THR A 176 25.65 -33.25 -13.85
N PRO A 177 26.53 -33.44 -12.84
CA PRO A 177 27.51 -32.43 -12.45
C PRO A 177 28.44 -32.05 -13.62
N MET A 178 28.79 -30.78 -13.73
CA MET A 178 29.82 -30.29 -14.65
C MET A 178 31.20 -30.58 -14.05
N ASP A 179 32.15 -31.04 -14.87
CA ASP A 179 33.52 -31.23 -14.38
C ASP A 179 34.25 -29.88 -14.32
N ILE A 180 34.47 -29.39 -13.09
CA ILE A 180 34.99 -28.04 -12.84
C ILE A 180 36.53 -27.99 -12.84
N ILE A 181 37.20 -29.08 -12.45
CA ILE A 181 38.65 -29.08 -12.24
C ILE A 181 39.42 -28.79 -13.55
N PRO A 182 39.12 -29.44 -14.69
CA PRO A 182 39.78 -29.11 -15.96
C PRO A 182 39.53 -27.65 -16.37
N ILE A 183 38.31 -27.14 -16.18
CA ILE A 183 37.93 -25.77 -16.54
C ILE A 183 38.74 -24.74 -15.75
N LEU A 184 39.06 -25.02 -14.48
CA LEU A 184 39.90 -24.14 -13.67
C LEU A 184 41.37 -24.20 -14.10
N ARG A 185 41.88 -25.39 -14.37
CA ARG A 185 43.27 -25.61 -14.78
C ARG A 185 43.61 -25.04 -16.16
N ASP A 186 42.61 -24.70 -16.96
CA ASP A 186 42.78 -23.96 -18.22
C ASP A 186 43.29 -22.51 -18.04
N SER A 187 43.41 -22.01 -16.80
CA SER A 187 43.94 -20.66 -16.54
C SER A 187 44.70 -20.58 -15.22
N GLU A 188 45.76 -19.78 -15.18
CA GLU A 188 46.54 -19.52 -13.96
C GLU A 188 45.65 -19.03 -12.80
N ALA A 189 44.72 -18.12 -13.09
CA ALA A 189 43.76 -17.63 -12.10
C ALA A 189 42.82 -18.73 -11.57
N GLY A 190 42.54 -19.76 -12.37
CA GLY A 190 41.75 -20.91 -11.93
C GLY A 190 42.55 -21.88 -11.07
N CYS A 191 43.83 -22.10 -11.39
CA CYS A 191 44.76 -22.84 -10.51
C CYS A 191 44.88 -22.16 -9.13
N GLN A 192 45.02 -20.83 -9.08
CA GLN A 192 45.06 -20.07 -7.82
C GLN A 192 43.76 -20.23 -7.01
N VAL A 193 42.60 -20.28 -7.67
CA VAL A 193 41.31 -20.52 -7.01
C VAL A 193 41.24 -21.95 -6.47
N GLU A 194 41.67 -22.95 -7.24
CA GLU A 194 41.72 -24.36 -6.83
C GLU A 194 42.63 -24.54 -5.61
N GLU A 195 43.86 -24.02 -5.66
CA GLU A 195 44.83 -24.06 -4.55
C GLU A 195 44.27 -23.39 -3.29
N PHE A 196 43.66 -22.21 -3.43
CA PHE A 196 43.07 -21.50 -2.30
C PHE A 196 41.94 -22.30 -1.63
N ILE A 197 41.08 -22.95 -2.42
CA ILE A 197 40.00 -23.79 -1.87
C ILE A 197 40.59 -25.00 -1.15
N ASN A 198 41.59 -25.65 -1.74
CA ASN A 198 42.24 -26.82 -1.16
C ASN A 198 42.96 -26.49 0.16
N GLU A 199 43.57 -25.30 0.26
CA GLU A 199 44.27 -24.86 1.46
C GLU A 199 43.32 -24.39 2.57
N LYS A 200 42.27 -23.63 2.22
CA LYS A 200 41.42 -22.94 3.22
C LYS A 200 40.10 -23.64 3.49
N GLY A 201 39.63 -24.51 2.60
CA GLY A 201 38.30 -25.14 2.70
C GLY A 201 37.13 -24.18 2.49
N PHE A 202 37.38 -22.92 2.12
CA PHE A 202 36.36 -21.92 1.82
C PHE A 202 36.81 -20.99 0.68
N LEU A 203 35.86 -20.21 0.15
CA LEU A 203 36.14 -19.18 -0.87
C LEU A 203 35.99 -17.78 -0.31
N SER A 204 37.00 -16.94 -0.54
CA SER A 204 36.85 -15.50 -0.39
C SER A 204 35.91 -14.94 -1.47
N VAL A 205 35.35 -13.75 -1.23
CA VAL A 205 34.49 -13.08 -2.24
C VAL A 205 35.23 -12.84 -3.55
N SER A 206 36.53 -12.52 -3.49
CA SER A 206 37.37 -12.33 -4.67
C SER A 206 37.52 -13.62 -5.48
N HIS A 207 37.90 -14.72 -4.82
CA HIS A 207 38.06 -16.03 -5.46
C HIS A 207 36.75 -16.57 -6.02
N GLN A 208 35.62 -16.33 -5.32
CA GLN A 208 34.30 -16.68 -5.85
C GLN A 208 33.96 -15.91 -7.14
N ILE A 209 34.32 -14.63 -7.24
CA ILE A 209 34.11 -13.85 -8.47
C ILE A 209 34.99 -14.38 -9.60
N THR A 210 36.25 -14.70 -9.31
CA THR A 210 37.20 -15.27 -10.29
C THR A 210 36.71 -16.62 -10.80
N LEU A 211 36.30 -17.53 -9.90
CA LEU A 211 35.67 -18.82 -10.22
C LEU A 211 34.51 -18.63 -11.21
N MET A 212 33.56 -17.74 -10.89
CA MET A 212 32.38 -17.49 -11.73
C MET A 212 32.74 -16.91 -13.10
N LYS A 213 33.77 -16.05 -13.18
CA LYS A 213 34.23 -15.50 -14.47
C LYS A 213 34.80 -16.59 -15.38
N ILE A 214 35.61 -17.50 -14.82
CA ILE A 214 36.21 -18.62 -15.56
C ILE A 214 35.11 -19.54 -16.07
N LEU A 215 34.19 -19.96 -15.21
CA LEU A 215 33.07 -20.83 -15.58
C LEU A 215 32.12 -20.18 -16.59
N HIS A 216 31.85 -18.88 -16.45
CA HIS A 216 31.08 -18.14 -17.45
C HIS A 216 31.81 -18.14 -18.80
N LYS A 217 33.10 -17.80 -18.81
CA LYS A 217 33.91 -17.76 -20.03
C LYS A 217 33.91 -19.12 -20.72
N TYR A 218 34.10 -20.21 -19.98
CA TYR A 218 34.05 -21.57 -20.50
C TYR A 218 32.70 -21.88 -21.16
N VAL A 219 31.58 -21.67 -20.45
CA VAL A 219 30.24 -21.94 -20.99
C VAL A 219 29.93 -21.08 -22.23
N THR A 220 30.44 -19.85 -22.28
CA THR A 220 30.26 -18.98 -23.45
C THR A 220 31.19 -19.31 -24.62
N SER A 221 32.33 -19.96 -24.36
CA SER A 221 33.33 -20.31 -25.39
C SER A 221 33.11 -21.72 -25.96
N SER A 222 32.48 -22.61 -25.19
CA SER A 222 32.39 -24.05 -25.46
C SER A 222 31.23 -24.46 -26.40
N ARG A 223 30.43 -23.53 -26.95
CA ARG A 223 29.29 -23.92 -27.82
C ARG A 223 29.15 -23.10 -29.10
N GLU A 224 29.03 -23.83 -30.21
CA GLU A 224 28.32 -23.48 -31.46
C GLU A 224 26.81 -23.29 -31.23
N SER A 225 26.40 -22.69 -30.11
CA SER A 225 25.00 -22.41 -29.83
C SER A 225 24.58 -21.16 -30.61
N PRO A 226 23.62 -21.24 -31.54
CA PRO A 226 23.13 -20.08 -32.31
C PRO A 226 22.46 -19.00 -31.43
N LEU A 227 22.39 -19.22 -30.12
CA LEU A 227 21.97 -18.25 -29.12
C LEU A 227 23.16 -17.91 -28.23
N LYS A 228 23.83 -16.80 -28.57
CA LYS A 228 24.93 -16.11 -27.86
C LYS A 228 24.64 -15.72 -26.39
N HIS A 229 23.59 -16.24 -25.77
CA HIS A 229 22.96 -15.60 -24.64
C HIS A 229 22.64 -16.58 -23.52
N TYR A 230 23.37 -16.40 -22.42
CA TYR A 230 23.03 -16.74 -21.03
C TYR A 230 22.72 -18.23 -20.74
N PRO A 231 23.45 -18.90 -19.82
CA PRO A 231 23.27 -20.32 -19.57
C PRO A 231 21.84 -20.66 -19.13
N GLU A 232 21.31 -21.77 -19.66
CA GLU A 232 20.04 -22.34 -19.23
C GLU A 232 20.09 -22.77 -17.76
N ALA A 233 18.91 -22.95 -17.15
CA ALA A 233 18.80 -23.35 -15.75
C ALA A 233 19.50 -24.69 -15.47
N THR A 234 19.42 -25.64 -16.40
CA THR A 234 20.10 -26.95 -16.33
C THR A 234 21.62 -26.80 -16.26
N VAL A 235 22.20 -25.90 -17.05
CA VAL A 235 23.66 -25.64 -17.06
C VAL A 235 24.11 -25.05 -15.72
N LYS A 236 23.31 -24.17 -15.12
CA LYS A 236 23.62 -23.58 -13.81
C LYS A 236 23.53 -24.59 -12.68
N ILE A 237 22.55 -25.49 -12.74
CA ILE A 237 22.43 -26.60 -11.77
C ILE A 237 23.63 -27.55 -11.93
N ALA A 238 23.99 -27.91 -13.18
CA ALA A 238 25.17 -28.74 -13.45
C ALA A 238 26.45 -28.11 -12.90
N MET A 239 26.59 -26.79 -13.05
CA MET A 239 27.73 -26.03 -12.52
C MET A 239 27.76 -26.02 -10.99
N ALA A 240 26.62 -25.77 -10.33
CA ALA A 240 26.54 -25.80 -8.87
C ALA A 240 26.88 -27.18 -8.31
N LYS A 241 26.32 -28.25 -8.89
CA LYS A 241 26.68 -29.64 -8.56
C LYS A 241 28.17 -29.89 -8.76
N GLY A 242 28.71 -29.46 -9.90
CA GLY A 242 30.13 -29.57 -10.24
C GLY A 242 31.05 -28.94 -9.20
N ILE A 243 30.72 -27.73 -8.73
CA ILE A 243 31.53 -27.02 -7.73
C ILE A 243 31.56 -27.81 -6.42
N THR A 244 30.42 -28.28 -5.94
CA THR A 244 30.35 -29.01 -4.67
C THR A 244 30.89 -30.44 -4.76
N SER A 245 30.84 -31.05 -5.94
CA SER A 245 31.46 -32.35 -6.20
C SER A 245 32.99 -32.25 -6.26
N ALA A 246 33.52 -31.20 -6.91
CA ALA A 246 34.94 -30.93 -6.98
C ALA A 246 35.53 -30.47 -5.64
N PHE A 247 34.75 -29.72 -4.84
CA PHE A 247 35.18 -29.14 -3.57
C PHE A 247 34.17 -29.44 -2.45
N PRO A 248 34.22 -30.64 -1.84
CA PRO A 248 33.25 -31.06 -0.82
C PRO A 248 33.17 -30.13 0.40
N ALA A 249 34.26 -29.42 0.73
CA ALA A 249 34.28 -28.44 1.83
C ALA A 249 33.32 -27.25 1.60
N LEU A 250 32.93 -26.98 0.35
CA LEU A 250 32.01 -25.91 -0.03
C LEU A 250 30.53 -26.35 -0.05
N ALA A 251 30.24 -27.63 0.22
CA ALA A 251 28.90 -28.18 0.17
C ALA A 251 28.02 -27.73 1.36
N ASP A 252 26.73 -27.52 1.10
CA ASP A 252 25.74 -27.30 2.14
C ASP A 252 25.54 -28.57 3.00
N LYS A 253 25.22 -28.39 4.28
CA LYS A 253 24.74 -29.49 5.12
C LYS A 253 23.29 -29.80 4.74
N GLY A 254 23.03 -30.96 4.11
CA GLY A 254 21.67 -31.39 3.80
C GLY A 254 21.55 -32.34 2.61
N PRO A 255 20.32 -32.67 2.19
CA PRO A 255 20.05 -33.60 1.09
C PRO A 255 20.43 -33.04 -0.29
N CYS A 256 20.55 -31.71 -0.42
CA CYS A 256 20.94 -31.02 -1.65
C CYS A 256 22.19 -30.16 -1.39
N PRO A 257 23.40 -30.76 -1.38
CA PRO A 257 24.64 -30.07 -1.01
C PRO A 257 25.02 -28.88 -1.91
N TRP A 258 24.35 -28.74 -3.06
CA TRP A 258 24.62 -27.75 -4.10
C TRP A 258 23.60 -26.60 -4.15
N GLU A 259 22.58 -26.59 -3.28
CA GLU A 259 21.45 -25.66 -3.42
C GLU A 259 21.85 -24.19 -3.24
N SER A 260 22.65 -23.86 -2.23
CA SER A 260 23.18 -22.50 -2.02
C SER A 260 24.03 -22.07 -3.21
N TRP A 261 24.82 -22.99 -3.77
CA TRP A 261 25.63 -22.74 -4.96
C TRP A 261 24.81 -22.48 -6.21
N SER A 262 23.66 -23.15 -6.40
CA SER A 262 22.74 -22.87 -7.50
C SER A 262 22.24 -21.42 -7.46
N ARG A 263 21.91 -20.92 -6.27
CA ARG A 263 21.50 -19.51 -6.06
C ARG A 263 22.67 -18.55 -6.31
N ILE A 264 23.87 -18.88 -5.86
CA ILE A 264 25.09 -18.09 -6.09
C ILE A 264 25.37 -17.98 -7.59
N VAL A 265 25.39 -19.11 -8.31
CA VAL A 265 25.61 -19.17 -9.76
C VAL A 265 24.56 -18.33 -10.48
N GLN A 266 23.27 -18.53 -10.17
CA GLN A 266 22.18 -17.72 -10.75
C GLN A 266 22.43 -16.21 -10.59
N ASN A 267 22.69 -15.76 -9.35
CA ASN A 267 22.88 -14.33 -9.03
C ASN A 267 24.12 -13.72 -9.69
N LYS A 268 25.24 -14.46 -9.73
CA LYS A 268 26.49 -13.98 -10.32
C LYS A 268 26.39 -13.88 -11.84
N PHE A 269 25.74 -14.86 -12.50
CA PHE A 269 25.48 -14.80 -13.93
C PHE A 269 24.53 -13.64 -14.30
N GLU A 270 23.51 -13.35 -13.49
CA GLU A 270 22.66 -12.16 -13.68
C GLU A 270 23.45 -10.85 -13.58
N THR A 271 24.42 -10.79 -12.67
CA THR A 271 25.29 -9.63 -12.51
C THR A 271 26.20 -9.44 -13.74
N VAL A 272 26.78 -10.52 -14.27
CA VAL A 272 27.57 -10.48 -15.52
C VAL A 272 26.71 -10.03 -16.70
N ARG A 273 25.46 -10.51 -16.81
CA ARG A 273 24.51 -10.09 -17.84
C ARG A 273 24.24 -8.59 -17.82
N SER A 274 24.14 -7.97 -16.64
CA SER A 274 23.84 -6.54 -16.52
C SER A 274 24.96 -5.62 -17.05
N LYS A 275 26.16 -6.16 -17.24
CA LYS A 275 27.33 -5.44 -17.78
C LYS A 275 27.52 -5.62 -19.29
N LEU A 276 26.72 -6.46 -19.95
CA LEU A 276 26.78 -6.66 -21.40
C LEU A 276 25.98 -5.56 -22.13
N PRO A 277 26.45 -5.08 -23.29
CA PRO A 277 25.72 -4.12 -24.11
C PRO A 277 24.32 -4.64 -24.46
N LYS A 278 23.28 -3.81 -24.27
CA LYS A 278 21.91 -4.18 -24.64
C LYS A 278 21.82 -4.29 -26.16
N GLU A 279 21.63 -5.51 -26.68
CA GLU A 279 21.38 -5.71 -28.11
C GLU A 279 20.14 -4.93 -28.55
N LYS A 280 20.30 -4.09 -29.58
CA LYS A 280 19.19 -3.42 -30.27
C LYS A 280 18.35 -4.51 -30.94
N LYS A 281 17.15 -4.79 -30.41
CA LYS A 281 16.21 -5.73 -31.02
C LYS A 281 15.88 -5.27 -32.45
N LYS A 282 16.39 -5.99 -33.45
CA LYS A 282 15.88 -5.94 -34.82
C LYS A 282 14.47 -6.55 -34.82
N ASN A 283 13.49 -5.77 -35.27
CA ASN A 283 12.11 -6.21 -35.46
C ASN A 283 12.08 -7.27 -36.57
N ASN A 284 11.84 -8.54 -36.21
CA ASN A 284 11.55 -9.58 -37.20
C ASN A 284 10.04 -9.67 -37.45
N VAL A 285 9.68 -9.33 -38.69
CA VAL A 285 8.40 -9.55 -39.35
C VAL A 285 8.10 -11.06 -39.35
N LYS A 286 6.89 -11.42 -38.90
CA LYS A 286 6.35 -12.78 -38.97
C LYS A 286 5.96 -13.10 -40.41
N SER A 287 6.60 -14.08 -41.04
CA SER A 287 6.05 -14.82 -42.18
C SER A 287 5.46 -16.14 -41.68
N GLY A 288 4.17 -16.36 -41.94
CA GLY A 288 3.48 -17.61 -41.62
C GLY A 288 3.78 -18.71 -42.62
N CYS A 289 3.63 -19.96 -42.19
CA CYS A 289 3.45 -21.09 -43.09
C CYS A 289 2.53 -22.14 -42.45
N LYS A 290 1.56 -22.61 -43.25
CA LYS A 290 0.53 -23.62 -42.94
C LYS A 290 1.00 -25.00 -43.43
N SER A 291 0.68 -26.04 -42.68
CA SER A 291 0.46 -27.44 -43.13
C SER A 291 -0.15 -28.21 -41.94
N SER A 292 -1.32 -28.84 -41.95
CA SER A 292 -2.00 -29.85 -42.79
C SER A 292 -1.61 -31.31 -42.49
N SER A 293 -2.61 -32.05 -41.97
CA SER A 293 -2.84 -33.52 -41.93
C SER A 293 -1.83 -34.40 -41.14
N THR A 294 -2.14 -35.57 -40.57
CA THR A 294 -3.20 -36.58 -40.83
C THR A 294 -3.32 -37.58 -39.66
N ASN A 295 -4.45 -38.29 -39.64
CA ASN A 295 -4.95 -39.36 -38.76
C ASN A 295 -3.98 -40.48 -38.30
N SER A 296 -4.25 -41.06 -37.13
CA SER A 296 -4.38 -42.53 -36.97
C SER A 296 -5.06 -42.94 -35.66
N THR A 297 -5.75 -44.07 -35.74
CA THR A 297 -6.75 -44.67 -34.86
C THR A 297 -6.15 -45.92 -34.20
N SER A 298 -6.43 -46.21 -32.91
CA SER A 298 -6.71 -47.57 -32.40
C SER A 298 -6.78 -47.66 -30.85
N ARG A 299 -7.90 -48.22 -30.38
CA ARG A 299 -8.18 -48.87 -29.07
C ARG A 299 -7.69 -50.35 -29.13
N PRO A 300 -7.94 -51.28 -28.17
CA PRO A 300 -8.25 -51.28 -26.71
C PRO A 300 -7.43 -52.36 -25.91
N GLU A 301 -7.90 -52.72 -24.68
CA GLU A 301 -7.69 -53.96 -23.85
C GLU A 301 -6.68 -53.88 -22.69
N SER A 302 -7.11 -53.82 -21.41
CA SER A 302 -7.46 -54.91 -20.45
C SER A 302 -6.28 -55.86 -20.17
N THR A 303 -5.87 -56.21 -18.94
CA THR A 303 -6.64 -56.86 -17.86
C THR A 303 -5.78 -57.02 -16.57
N SER A 304 -6.42 -56.91 -15.40
CA SER A 304 -6.30 -57.70 -14.14
C SER A 304 -4.99 -58.07 -13.40
N ALA A 305 -5.10 -57.94 -12.05
CA ALA A 305 -4.63 -58.84 -10.97
C ALA A 305 -3.11 -58.89 -10.65
N SER A 306 -2.59 -59.07 -9.41
CA SER A 306 -3.11 -59.28 -8.05
C SER A 306 -1.93 -59.16 -7.05
N SER A 307 -2.22 -58.78 -5.79
CA SER A 307 -1.53 -59.12 -4.52
C SER A 307 0.00 -59.00 -4.39
N SER A 308 0.55 -58.33 -3.37
CA SER A 308 0.71 -58.91 -2.02
C SER A 308 1.09 -57.88 -0.95
N LYS A 309 0.69 -58.19 0.29
CA LYS A 309 0.79 -57.43 1.54
C LYS A 309 2.23 -57.23 2.05
N THR A 310 2.47 -56.13 2.76
CA THR A 310 3.21 -56.12 4.04
C THR A 310 2.68 -54.96 4.91
N ILE A 311 2.21 -55.32 6.11
CA ILE A 311 1.74 -54.49 7.23
C ILE A 311 3.02 -54.12 8.01
N VAL A 312 3.29 -52.91 8.55
CA VAL A 312 2.74 -52.22 9.75
C VAL A 312 3.33 -50.77 9.83
N PRO A 313 2.99 -49.91 10.83
CA PRO A 313 1.98 -48.85 10.84
C PRO A 313 2.56 -47.42 10.80
N SER A 314 1.77 -46.40 10.38
CA SER A 314 1.64 -45.09 11.09
C SER A 314 0.91 -44.03 10.26
N ALA A 315 0.08 -43.25 10.96
CA ALA A 315 -0.52 -41.97 10.59
C ALA A 315 -1.48 -41.96 9.38
N SER A 316 -2.74 -42.23 9.70
CA SER A 316 -3.93 -41.95 8.90
C SER A 316 -3.92 -40.53 8.31
N SER A 317 -3.73 -40.45 7.00
CA SER A 317 -4.18 -39.33 6.18
C SER A 317 -5.62 -39.61 5.78
N THR A 318 -6.57 -39.03 6.52
CA THR A 318 -7.98 -39.02 6.12
C THR A 318 -8.20 -37.94 5.05
N PRO A 319 -8.99 -38.24 3.99
CA PRO A 319 -9.39 -37.24 3.01
C PRO A 319 -10.40 -36.27 3.63
N TYR A 320 -10.22 -34.99 3.30
CA TYR A 320 -10.99 -33.83 3.74
C TYR A 320 -12.51 -34.04 3.76
N THR A 321 -13.09 -34.17 4.95
CA THR A 321 -14.48 -33.81 5.20
C THR A 321 -14.55 -32.30 5.40
N SER A 322 -15.42 -31.61 4.63
CA SER A 322 -15.92 -30.30 5.04
C SER A 322 -16.51 -30.46 6.44
N SER A 323 -15.83 -29.88 7.43
CA SER A 323 -16.27 -29.88 8.82
C SER A 323 -17.48 -28.96 8.96
N ASN A 324 -18.67 -29.45 8.63
CA ASN A 324 -19.95 -28.85 8.98
C ASN A 324 -20.20 -29.06 10.48
N ASN A 325 -19.40 -28.47 11.36
CA ASN A 325 -19.68 -28.50 12.79
C ASN A 325 -20.85 -27.52 13.05
N PRO A 326 -22.05 -27.99 13.44
CA PRO A 326 -23.22 -27.14 13.62
C PRO A 326 -23.02 -26.08 14.71
N GLU A 327 -22.17 -26.35 15.70
CA GLU A 327 -21.84 -25.40 16.75
C GLU A 327 -21.08 -24.19 16.19
N ILE A 328 -20.12 -24.42 15.28
CA ILE A 328 -19.31 -23.35 14.70
C ILE A 328 -20.17 -22.47 13.79
N GLU A 329 -21.04 -23.07 12.97
CA GLU A 329 -21.97 -22.31 12.13
C GLU A 329 -22.98 -21.49 12.96
N SER A 330 -23.49 -22.07 14.05
CA SER A 330 -24.34 -21.35 15.01
C SER A 330 -23.62 -20.13 15.60
N LYS A 331 -22.37 -20.30 16.06
CA LYS A 331 -21.56 -19.19 16.60
C LYS A 331 -21.21 -18.14 15.55
N LYS A 332 -20.91 -18.54 14.30
CA LYS A 332 -20.70 -17.59 13.20
C LYS A 332 -21.94 -16.77 12.87
N SER A 333 -23.12 -17.41 12.86
CA SER A 333 -24.38 -16.69 12.63
C SER A 333 -24.60 -15.68 13.75
N TRP A 334 -24.47 -16.12 15.01
CA TRP A 334 -24.62 -15.23 16.17
C TRP A 334 -23.63 -14.05 16.14
N LEU A 335 -22.36 -14.28 15.81
CA LEU A 335 -21.34 -13.22 15.70
C LEU A 335 -21.66 -12.19 14.59
N ARG A 336 -22.43 -12.55 13.58
CA ARG A 336 -22.84 -11.63 12.51
C ARG A 336 -23.91 -10.64 12.98
N ASP A 337 -24.83 -11.15 13.80
CA ASP A 337 -26.05 -10.44 14.18
C ASP A 337 -25.94 -9.75 15.54
N VAL A 338 -25.02 -10.21 16.41
CA VAL A 338 -24.85 -9.65 17.75
C VAL A 338 -24.40 -8.18 17.71
N VAL A 339 -25.06 -7.36 18.52
CA VAL A 339 -24.66 -5.97 18.77
C VAL A 339 -23.63 -5.96 19.91
N PRO A 340 -22.41 -5.48 19.69
CA PRO A 340 -21.38 -5.40 20.72
C PRO A 340 -21.78 -4.43 21.84
N THR A 341 -21.73 -4.90 23.08
CA THR A 341 -21.95 -4.10 24.30
C THR A 341 -20.92 -4.48 25.36
N SER A 342 -20.72 -3.65 26.39
CA SER A 342 -19.80 -4.00 27.47
C SER A 342 -20.21 -5.27 28.23
N ARG A 343 -21.51 -5.63 28.22
CA ARG A 343 -22.04 -6.81 28.93
C ARG A 343 -21.74 -8.13 28.23
N ASN A 344 -21.78 -8.16 26.90
CA ASN A 344 -21.59 -9.40 26.12
C ASN A 344 -20.16 -9.56 25.56
N LYS A 345 -19.23 -8.67 25.93
CA LYS A 345 -17.83 -8.71 25.46
C LYS A 345 -17.16 -10.07 25.69
N HIS A 346 -17.37 -10.67 26.86
CA HIS A 346 -16.80 -11.98 27.18
C HIS A 346 -17.36 -13.10 26.30
N GLU A 347 -18.68 -13.12 26.08
CA GLU A 347 -19.34 -14.11 25.22
C GLU A 347 -18.88 -13.98 23.76
N ILE A 348 -18.71 -12.74 23.29
CA ILE A 348 -18.15 -12.44 21.97
C ILE A 348 -16.72 -12.98 21.85
N SER A 349 -15.87 -12.72 22.85
CA SER A 349 -14.50 -13.24 22.89
C SER A 349 -14.48 -14.77 22.82
N GLN A 350 -15.31 -15.46 23.60
CA GLN A 350 -15.44 -16.92 23.57
C GLN A 350 -15.92 -17.43 22.20
N ALA A 351 -16.91 -16.79 21.59
CA ALA A 351 -17.41 -17.19 20.27
C ALA A 351 -16.34 -16.98 19.17
N LEU A 352 -15.57 -15.89 19.26
CA LEU A 352 -14.43 -15.66 18.37
C LEU A 352 -13.36 -16.74 18.55
N ASP A 353 -13.10 -17.17 19.79
CA ASP A 353 -12.17 -18.25 20.09
C ASP A 353 -12.61 -19.60 19.48
N ILE A 354 -13.87 -20.00 19.69
CA ILE A 354 -14.45 -21.22 19.10
C ILE A 354 -14.34 -21.23 17.58
N THR A 355 -14.57 -20.08 16.94
CA THR A 355 -14.57 -19.94 15.48
C THR A 355 -13.18 -19.66 14.89
N PHE A 356 -12.13 -19.54 15.71
CA PHE A 356 -10.80 -19.08 15.31
C PHE A 356 -10.18 -19.93 14.20
N ILE A 357 -10.06 -21.24 14.40
CA ILE A 357 -9.37 -22.14 13.46
C ILE A 357 -10.01 -22.08 12.08
N GLU A 358 -11.33 -22.08 12.03
CA GLU A 358 -12.05 -22.04 10.75
C GLU A 358 -11.95 -20.68 10.08
N ARG A 359 -12.10 -19.58 10.85
CA ARG A 359 -11.90 -18.22 10.35
C ARG A 359 -10.50 -18.04 9.75
N ARG A 360 -9.44 -18.51 10.44
CA ARG A 360 -8.06 -18.45 9.92
C ARG A 360 -7.89 -19.26 8.64
N LYS A 361 -8.49 -20.46 8.56
CA LYS A 361 -8.48 -21.28 7.35
C LYS A 361 -9.16 -20.56 6.19
N TRP A 362 -10.33 -19.96 6.42
CA TRP A 362 -11.05 -19.18 5.42
C TRP A 362 -10.23 -17.97 4.94
N ILE A 363 -9.70 -17.16 5.85
CA ILE A 363 -8.88 -15.98 5.51
C ILE A 363 -7.66 -16.37 4.66
N LYS A 364 -6.94 -17.44 5.03
CA LYS A 364 -5.74 -17.88 4.29
C LYS A 364 -6.07 -18.49 2.92
N SER A 365 -7.17 -19.24 2.83
CA SER A 365 -7.52 -19.97 1.60
C SER A 365 -8.23 -19.09 0.58
N GLN A 366 -9.20 -18.28 1.01
CA GLN A 366 -10.04 -17.46 0.12
C GLN A 366 -9.51 -16.04 -0.06
N LYS A 367 -8.64 -15.55 0.85
CA LYS A 367 -8.12 -14.18 0.86
C LYS A 367 -9.24 -13.12 0.72
N PRO A 368 -10.28 -13.18 1.58
CA PRO A 368 -11.35 -12.19 1.61
C PRO A 368 -10.81 -10.79 1.93
N THR A 369 -11.56 -9.74 1.58
CA THR A 369 -11.22 -8.37 1.97
C THR A 369 -11.43 -8.16 3.48
N CYS A 370 -10.88 -7.08 4.05
CA CYS A 370 -11.13 -6.75 5.45
C CYS A 370 -12.62 -6.49 5.68
N THR A 371 -13.28 -5.81 4.72
CA THR A 371 -14.74 -5.60 4.76
C THR A 371 -15.49 -6.92 4.83
N ASP A 372 -15.15 -7.90 3.98
CA ASP A 372 -15.79 -9.24 4.00
C ASP A 372 -15.60 -9.95 5.35
N ILE A 373 -14.39 -9.85 5.92
CA ILE A 373 -14.08 -10.47 7.22
C ILE A 373 -14.92 -9.82 8.33
N VAL A 374 -14.98 -8.49 8.38
CA VAL A 374 -15.76 -7.78 9.39
C VAL A 374 -17.26 -7.96 9.18
N VAL A 375 -17.76 -8.05 7.95
CA VAL A 375 -19.18 -8.39 7.70
C VAL A 375 -19.53 -9.76 8.27
N GLN A 376 -18.64 -10.75 8.18
CA GLN A 376 -18.89 -12.08 8.72
C GLN A 376 -18.61 -12.18 10.24
N TYR A 377 -17.69 -11.37 10.76
CA TYR A 377 -17.24 -11.37 12.15
C TYR A 377 -17.25 -9.94 12.72
N ARG A 378 -18.43 -9.33 12.74
CA ARG A 378 -18.65 -7.90 13.06
C ARG A 378 -17.95 -7.40 14.33
N PRO A 379 -17.95 -8.15 15.44
CA PRO A 379 -17.32 -7.69 16.67
C PRO A 379 -15.80 -7.52 16.60
N LEU A 380 -15.11 -8.05 15.57
CA LEU A 380 -13.67 -7.82 15.41
C LEU A 380 -13.31 -6.33 15.37
N ALA A 381 -14.14 -5.49 14.75
CA ALA A 381 -13.91 -4.05 14.65
C ALA A 381 -14.45 -3.25 15.86
N SER A 382 -14.84 -3.92 16.94
CA SER A 382 -15.48 -3.30 18.12
C SER A 382 -14.53 -3.15 19.29
N TYR A 383 -15.01 -2.52 20.37
CA TYR A 383 -14.27 -2.33 21.64
C TYR A 383 -12.90 -1.68 21.43
N GLU A 384 -12.85 -0.62 20.63
CA GLU A 384 -11.60 0.11 20.34
C GLU A 384 -10.46 -0.79 19.81
N GLY A 385 -10.80 -1.89 19.14
CA GLY A 385 -9.83 -2.84 18.58
C GLY A 385 -9.32 -3.90 19.56
N GLU A 386 -9.90 -4.01 20.75
CA GLU A 386 -9.54 -5.07 21.70
C GLU A 386 -9.75 -6.47 21.11
N MET A 387 -10.79 -6.69 20.30
CA MET A 387 -11.04 -7.99 19.66
C MET A 387 -9.98 -8.34 18.61
N ILE A 388 -9.42 -7.36 17.90
CA ILE A 388 -8.25 -7.57 17.02
C ILE A 388 -7.03 -7.96 17.86
N SER A 389 -6.84 -7.33 19.02
CA SER A 389 -5.72 -7.67 19.91
C SER A 389 -5.82 -9.08 20.47
N GLU A 390 -7.01 -9.52 20.89
CA GLU A 390 -7.24 -10.90 21.31
C GLU A 390 -7.01 -11.89 20.17
N GLU A 391 -7.54 -11.59 18.98
CA GLU A 391 -7.36 -12.43 17.79
C GLU A 391 -5.88 -12.57 17.42
N PHE A 392 -5.12 -11.48 17.54
CA PHE A 392 -3.67 -11.50 17.35
C PHE A 392 -2.95 -12.33 18.42
N ALA A 393 -3.34 -12.22 19.69
CA ALA A 393 -2.74 -13.01 20.77
C ALA A 393 -2.95 -14.52 20.61
N ARG A 394 -4.07 -14.93 19.98
CA ARG A 394 -4.31 -16.34 19.59
C ARG A 394 -3.35 -16.81 18.49
N MET A 395 -2.89 -15.91 17.63
CA MET A 395 -1.92 -16.21 16.55
C MET A 395 -0.48 -16.22 17.06
N GLU A 396 -0.10 -15.19 17.81
CA GLU A 396 1.28 -14.93 18.25
C GLU A 396 1.36 -14.97 19.77
N LYS A 397 1.73 -16.14 20.32
CA LYS A 397 1.78 -16.38 21.77
C LYS A 397 2.88 -15.62 22.51
N LEU A 398 3.91 -15.17 21.79
CA LEU A 398 5.10 -14.52 22.33
C LEU A 398 5.16 -13.07 21.84
N HIS A 399 4.13 -12.27 22.12
CA HIS A 399 4.20 -10.84 21.84
C HIS A 399 4.68 -10.10 23.09
N VAL A 400 5.77 -9.36 22.93
CA VAL A 400 6.21 -8.41 23.95
C VAL A 400 5.47 -7.09 23.74
N ASP A 401 5.19 -6.37 24.83
CA ASP A 401 4.53 -5.08 24.77
C ASP A 401 5.32 -4.08 23.89
N LEU A 402 4.76 -3.78 22.72
CA LEU A 402 5.33 -2.84 21.77
C LEU A 402 5.46 -1.45 22.38
N VAL A 403 4.47 -1.04 23.18
CA VAL A 403 4.37 0.32 23.68
C VAL A 403 5.55 0.61 24.60
N SER A 404 5.72 -0.22 25.64
CA SER A 404 6.84 -0.06 26.58
C SER A 404 8.21 -0.14 25.91
N ARG A 405 8.41 -1.10 24.99
CA ARG A 405 9.70 -1.25 24.31
C ARG A 405 10.00 -0.06 23.40
N PHE A 406 9.01 0.43 22.66
CA PHE A 406 9.21 1.55 21.75
C PHE A 406 9.46 2.83 22.52
N GLN A 407 8.78 3.05 23.65
CA GLN A 407 9.03 4.19 24.53
C GLN A 407 10.49 4.25 25.01
N ILE A 408 11.07 3.11 25.41
CA ILE A 408 12.48 3.03 25.79
C ILE A 408 13.40 3.40 24.61
N MET A 409 13.05 2.98 23.39
CA MET A 409 13.86 3.23 22.20
C MET A 409 13.67 4.64 21.62
N ALA A 410 12.57 5.32 21.90
CA ALA A 410 12.18 6.58 21.27
C ALA A 410 13.26 7.68 21.37
N PRO A 411 13.85 7.97 22.54
CA PRO A 411 14.89 9.01 22.66
C PRO A 411 16.11 8.72 21.75
N TYR A 412 16.53 7.46 21.66
CA TYR A 412 17.65 7.04 20.81
C TYR A 412 17.30 7.16 19.32
N ILE A 413 16.05 6.86 18.94
CA ILE A 413 15.56 7.04 17.57
C ILE A 413 15.59 8.53 17.20
N VAL A 414 15.09 9.41 18.08
CA VAL A 414 15.10 10.87 17.84
C VAL A 414 16.53 11.40 17.72
N ARG A 415 17.44 10.99 18.62
CA ARG A 415 18.86 11.36 18.55
C ARG A 415 19.52 10.90 17.26
N HIS A 416 19.29 9.66 16.85
CA HIS A 416 19.80 9.16 15.58
C HIS A 416 19.20 9.91 14.37
N ALA A 417 17.91 10.25 14.44
CA ALA A 417 17.23 11.02 13.41
C ALA A 417 17.80 12.44 13.30
N ASN A 418 18.13 13.09 14.41
CA ASN A 418 18.81 14.39 14.43
C ASN A 418 20.15 14.35 13.69
N VAL A 419 20.96 13.29 13.89
CA VAL A 419 22.24 13.13 13.17
C VAL A 419 22.03 13.00 11.66
N LEU A 420 20.99 12.30 11.22
CA LEU A 420 20.77 12.04 9.80
C LEU A 420 19.97 13.13 9.07
N LYS A 421 19.05 13.79 9.78
CA LYS A 421 18.00 14.67 9.24
C LYS A 421 17.61 15.73 10.28
N GLU A 422 18.58 16.48 10.77
CA GLU A 422 18.41 17.51 11.81
C GLU A 422 17.21 18.43 11.57
N GLN A 423 17.17 19.13 10.43
CA GLN A 423 16.10 20.10 10.15
C GLN A 423 14.70 19.45 10.16
N LEU A 424 14.55 18.28 9.53
CA LEU A 424 13.25 17.58 9.51
C LEU A 424 12.84 17.12 10.90
N THR A 425 13.81 16.68 11.72
CA THR A 425 13.54 16.25 13.09
C THR A 425 13.09 17.44 13.94
N LEU A 426 13.78 18.58 13.81
CA LEU A 426 13.40 19.84 14.45
C LEU A 426 12.00 20.29 14.05
N ASP A 427 11.66 20.23 12.76
CA ASP A 427 10.32 20.58 12.27
C ASP A 427 9.25 19.68 12.91
N VAL A 428 9.51 18.38 13.04
CA VAL A 428 8.59 17.42 13.67
C VAL A 428 8.50 17.63 15.19
N GLN A 429 9.59 17.95 15.87
CA GLN A 429 9.59 18.30 17.30
C GLN A 429 8.81 19.60 17.57
N ASN A 430 8.94 20.59 16.70
CA ASN A 430 8.16 21.82 16.79
C ASN A 430 6.66 21.57 16.57
N MET A 431 6.32 20.55 15.77
CA MET A 431 4.93 20.13 15.57
C MET A 431 4.39 19.30 16.72
N PHE A 432 5.22 18.46 17.35
CA PHE A 432 4.83 17.49 18.37
C PHE A 432 5.76 17.55 19.57
N ASN A 433 5.23 17.90 20.74
CA ASN A 433 5.96 17.96 22.00
C ASN A 433 6.00 16.59 22.72
N ASP A 434 6.30 15.52 21.99
CA ASP A 434 6.33 14.14 22.51
C ASP A 434 7.37 13.30 21.74
N ASP A 435 8.41 12.82 22.42
CA ASP A 435 9.52 12.08 21.81
C ASP A 435 9.07 10.76 21.17
N CYS A 436 8.05 10.08 21.72
CA CYS A 436 7.52 8.86 21.12
C CYS A 436 6.85 9.16 19.78
N LEU A 437 6.06 10.23 19.72
CA LEU A 437 5.42 10.66 18.48
C LEU A 437 6.45 11.14 17.46
N VAL A 438 7.45 11.92 17.88
CA VAL A 438 8.55 12.36 17.01
C VAL A 438 9.30 11.16 16.46
N ALA A 439 9.71 10.21 17.32
CA ALA A 439 10.39 8.99 16.91
C ALA A 439 9.56 8.20 15.89
N LEU A 440 8.26 8.02 16.16
CA LEU A 440 7.33 7.30 15.30
C LEU A 440 7.21 7.93 13.91
N MET A 441 7.13 9.26 13.85
CA MET A 441 6.99 10.01 12.59
C MET A 441 8.30 10.04 11.80
N MET A 442 9.45 10.07 12.49
CA MET A 442 10.78 10.06 11.88
C MET A 442 11.24 8.68 11.44
N LEU A 443 10.77 7.61 12.08
CA LEU A 443 11.24 6.24 11.84
C LEU A 443 11.11 5.80 10.36
N PRO A 444 9.98 6.00 9.65
CA PRO A 444 9.88 5.70 8.22
C PRO A 444 10.83 6.53 7.35
N LYS A 445 11.21 7.74 7.80
CA LYS A 445 12.09 8.66 7.07
C LYS A 445 13.56 8.29 7.23
N ILE A 446 13.96 7.70 8.34
CA ILE A 446 15.35 7.23 8.57
C ILE A 446 15.55 5.77 8.11
N LEU A 447 14.49 4.96 8.14
CA LEU A 447 14.46 3.62 7.55
C LEU A 447 14.21 3.67 6.04
N VAL A 448 14.99 4.49 5.32
CA VAL A 448 14.90 4.51 3.85
C VAL A 448 15.29 3.13 3.34
N PRO A 449 14.45 2.46 2.54
CA PRO A 449 14.85 1.21 1.90
C PRO A 449 16.14 1.51 1.15
N THR A 450 17.24 0.80 1.47
CA THR A 450 18.45 0.88 0.65
C THR A 450 18.03 0.38 -0.73
N SER A 451 17.74 1.31 -1.63
CA SER A 451 17.26 1.03 -2.96
C SER A 451 18.41 0.43 -3.74
N ASN A 452 18.65 -0.86 -3.54
CA ASN A 452 19.11 -1.69 -4.63
C ASN A 452 17.96 -1.62 -5.65
N SER A 453 18.11 -0.74 -6.64
CA SER A 453 17.17 -0.44 -7.74
C SER A 453 16.68 -1.66 -8.55
N LYS A 454 17.07 -2.86 -8.14
CA LYS A 454 16.72 -4.16 -8.74
C LYS A 454 15.52 -4.84 -8.08
N THR A 455 15.17 -4.53 -6.82
CA THR A 455 14.03 -5.14 -6.11
C THR A 455 12.80 -4.25 -6.04
N THR A 456 12.94 -2.95 -6.26
CA THR A 456 11.80 -2.02 -6.38
C THR A 456 11.20 -2.18 -7.77
N THR A 457 10.02 -2.77 -7.87
CA THR A 457 9.28 -2.84 -9.13
C THR A 457 9.16 -1.45 -9.75
N ALA A 458 9.34 -1.33 -11.07
CA ALA A 458 9.27 -0.04 -11.78
C ALA A 458 7.98 0.76 -11.47
N SER A 459 6.88 0.04 -11.23
CA SER A 459 5.59 0.57 -10.76
C SER A 459 5.69 1.29 -9.41
N LEU A 460 6.39 0.72 -8.43
CA LEU A 460 6.58 1.31 -7.11
C LEU A 460 7.47 2.57 -7.17
N LEU A 461 8.53 2.56 -7.98
CA LEU A 461 9.35 3.75 -8.23
C LEU A 461 8.54 4.89 -8.87
N GLN A 462 7.64 4.55 -9.79
CA GLN A 462 6.79 5.54 -10.46
C GLN A 462 5.74 6.12 -9.51
N HIS A 463 5.19 5.32 -8.61
CA HIS A 463 4.28 5.76 -7.54
C HIS A 463 4.99 6.68 -6.55
N ILE A 464 6.14 6.27 -6.01
CA ILE A 464 6.96 7.11 -5.12
C ILE A 464 7.27 8.44 -5.79
N LYS A 465 7.60 8.45 -7.09
CA LYS A 465 7.82 9.70 -7.84
C LYS A 465 6.54 10.54 -8.01
N LYS A 466 5.39 9.92 -8.29
CA LYS A 466 4.10 10.62 -8.51
C LYS A 466 3.61 11.31 -7.24
N TYR A 467 3.76 10.66 -6.08
CA TYR A 467 3.24 11.15 -4.80
C TYR A 467 4.32 11.72 -3.87
N LYS A 468 5.57 11.83 -4.35
CA LYS A 468 6.71 12.34 -3.58
C LYS A 468 6.37 13.60 -2.80
N LYS A 469 5.74 14.58 -3.46
CA LYS A 469 5.38 15.88 -2.86
C LYS A 469 4.42 15.74 -1.66
N HIS A 470 3.46 14.81 -1.72
CA HIS A 470 2.49 14.59 -0.64
C HIS A 470 3.03 13.67 0.46
N ILE A 471 3.85 12.68 0.10
CA ILE A 471 4.59 11.82 1.04
C ILE A 471 5.62 12.64 1.84
N ASP A 472 6.15 13.70 1.24
CA ASP A 472 7.14 14.58 1.85
C ASP A 472 6.52 15.73 2.67
N ALA A 473 5.26 16.13 2.40
CA ALA A 473 4.60 17.27 3.08
C ALA A 473 4.09 16.96 4.50
N ILE A 474 3.66 15.71 4.76
CA ILE A 474 3.34 15.23 6.11
C ILE A 474 4.28 14.05 6.37
N PRO A 475 5.04 14.03 7.48
CA PRO A 475 5.89 12.90 7.79
C PRO A 475 5.04 11.63 7.88
N SER A 476 5.07 10.78 6.86
CA SER A 476 4.45 9.45 6.86
C SER A 476 2.91 9.44 6.85
N SER A 477 2.28 10.12 5.89
CA SER A 477 0.83 10.00 5.59
C SER A 477 0.34 8.58 5.27
N ALA A 478 1.27 7.64 5.04
CA ALA A 478 0.99 6.21 4.94
C ALA A 478 0.83 5.51 6.32
N LEU A 479 1.16 6.19 7.42
CA LEU A 479 1.01 5.72 8.80
C LEU A 479 -0.10 6.47 9.52
N LEU A 480 -0.05 7.81 9.48
CA LEU A 480 -0.91 8.71 10.24
C LEU A 480 -1.35 9.87 9.35
N GLN A 481 -2.65 10.10 9.28
CA GLN A 481 -3.28 11.22 8.60
C GLN A 481 -4.07 12.04 9.62
N VAL A 482 -3.96 13.36 9.55
CA VAL A 482 -4.68 14.27 10.45
C VAL A 482 -5.85 14.88 9.68
N THR A 483 -7.05 14.78 10.24
CA THR A 483 -8.26 15.41 9.71
C THR A 483 -8.81 16.42 10.72
N PRO A 484 -9.56 17.44 10.30
CA PRO A 484 -10.19 18.38 11.23
C PRO A 484 -11.08 17.66 12.27
N ALA A 485 -11.17 18.23 13.47
CA ALA A 485 -12.11 17.76 14.47
C ALA A 485 -13.56 17.92 13.96
N GLY A 486 -14.42 16.95 14.26
CA GLY A 486 -15.81 16.94 13.77
C GLY A 486 -15.99 16.45 12.34
N THR A 487 -14.92 16.07 11.64
CA THR A 487 -15.02 15.39 10.35
C THR A 487 -15.82 14.11 10.51
N ASP A 488 -16.87 13.93 9.70
CA ASP A 488 -17.53 12.64 9.57
C ASP A 488 -16.58 11.67 8.85
N VAL A 489 -15.95 10.80 9.65
CA VAL A 489 -14.95 9.84 9.18
C VAL A 489 -15.58 8.80 8.25
N GLU A 490 -16.82 8.39 8.50
CA GLU A 490 -17.52 7.41 7.66
C GLU A 490 -17.82 8.03 6.29
N HIS A 491 -18.33 9.27 6.27
CA HIS A 491 -18.52 9.99 5.02
C HIS A 491 -17.20 10.22 4.28
N TYR A 492 -16.15 10.66 4.98
CA TYR A 492 -14.81 10.88 4.42
C TYR A 492 -14.27 9.62 3.71
N ILE A 493 -14.45 8.44 4.32
CA ILE A 493 -14.02 7.16 3.73
C ILE A 493 -14.91 6.74 2.55
N SER A 494 -16.23 7.00 2.64
CA SER A 494 -17.16 6.67 1.56
C SER A 494 -16.81 7.37 0.25
N VAL A 495 -16.38 8.65 0.32
CA VAL A 495 -15.96 9.46 -0.84
C VAL A 495 -14.66 8.91 -1.45
N GLU A 496 -13.71 8.45 -0.63
CA GLU A 496 -12.47 7.82 -1.13
C GLU A 496 -12.72 6.48 -1.86
N SER A 497 -13.78 5.76 -1.50
CA SER A 497 -14.05 4.40 -1.98
C SER A 497 -14.61 4.31 -3.41
N CYS A 498 -14.95 5.45 -4.04
CA CYS A 498 -15.51 5.54 -5.40
C CYS A 498 -14.51 5.27 -6.53
N LEU A 499 -13.27 4.91 -6.22
CA LEU A 499 -12.24 4.68 -7.23
C LEU A 499 -12.36 3.29 -7.87
N THR A 500 -12.40 3.27 -9.20
CA THR A 500 -12.76 2.11 -10.04
C THR A 500 -11.76 0.95 -10.06
N GLU A 501 -10.63 1.04 -9.33
CA GLU A 501 -9.63 -0.02 -9.26
C GLU A 501 -9.40 -0.46 -7.79
N PRO A 502 -9.39 -1.77 -7.49
CA PRO A 502 -9.18 -2.26 -6.14
C PRO A 502 -7.72 -2.03 -5.72
N ALA A 503 -7.44 -0.91 -5.07
CA ALA A 503 -6.14 -0.63 -4.50
C ALA A 503 -5.83 -1.61 -3.35
N PRO A 504 -4.56 -2.01 -3.14
CA PRO A 504 -4.17 -2.77 -1.97
C PRO A 504 -4.51 -1.97 -0.72
N ILE A 505 -5.16 -2.67 0.20
CA ILE A 505 -5.70 -2.12 1.42
C ILE A 505 -4.61 -2.14 2.47
N PHE A 506 -4.16 -0.96 2.87
CA PHE A 506 -3.20 -0.80 3.96
C PHE A 506 -3.89 -0.12 5.14
N PRO A 507 -3.82 -0.68 6.36
CA PRO A 507 -4.21 0.01 7.57
C PRO A 507 -3.41 1.29 7.76
N PHE A 508 -4.08 2.39 8.07
CA PHE A 508 -3.44 3.60 8.57
C PHE A 508 -4.32 4.28 9.60
N ILE A 509 -3.73 5.17 10.38
CA ILE A 509 -4.41 5.86 11.47
C ILE A 509 -4.93 7.20 10.94
N LEU A 510 -6.20 7.46 11.18
CA LEU A 510 -6.82 8.78 11.03
C LEU A 510 -6.92 9.41 12.42
N TRP A 511 -6.36 10.61 12.57
CA TRP A 511 -6.45 11.40 13.79
C TRP A 511 -7.28 12.64 13.53
N SER A 512 -8.52 12.63 14.04
CA SER A 512 -9.43 13.77 13.94
C SER A 512 -9.15 14.76 15.06
N THR A 513 -8.49 15.87 14.71
CA THR A 513 -8.05 16.92 15.64
C THR A 513 -7.84 18.25 14.94
N ASN A 514 -8.09 19.34 15.67
CA ASN A 514 -7.71 20.70 15.25
C ASN A 514 -6.40 21.15 15.90
N SER A 515 -6.03 20.56 17.04
CA SER A 515 -4.95 21.05 17.90
C SER A 515 -3.65 20.24 17.79
N LYS A 516 -3.72 19.02 17.25
CA LYS A 516 -2.64 18.01 17.30
C LYS A 516 -2.18 17.69 18.73
N LYS A 517 -3.08 17.84 19.71
CA LYS A 517 -2.84 17.53 21.13
C LYS A 517 -3.95 16.67 21.75
N ASP A 518 -5.14 16.72 21.17
CA ASP A 518 -6.31 15.96 21.57
C ASP A 518 -6.97 15.34 20.34
N GLY A 519 -8.03 14.56 20.54
CA GLY A 519 -8.91 14.11 19.47
C GLY A 519 -9.04 12.60 19.36
N LYS A 520 -9.83 12.17 18.39
CA LYS A 520 -10.19 10.76 18.20
C LYS A 520 -9.24 10.10 17.20
N LEU A 521 -8.83 8.88 17.53
CA LEU A 521 -8.00 8.04 16.67
C LEU A 521 -8.87 6.95 16.06
N TYR A 522 -8.79 6.81 14.75
CA TYR A 522 -9.49 5.78 13.99
C TYR A 522 -8.48 4.94 13.22
N LEU A 523 -8.72 3.63 13.14
CA LEU A 523 -7.97 2.75 12.26
C LEU A 523 -8.77 2.58 10.98
N LYS A 524 -8.24 3.10 9.87
CA LYS A 524 -8.84 2.99 8.54
C LYS A 524 -8.29 1.77 7.83
N ILE A 525 -9.15 0.83 7.49
CA ILE A 525 -8.80 -0.37 6.72
C ILE A 525 -9.91 -0.63 5.71
N ASP A 526 -9.53 -0.73 4.44
CA ASP A 526 -10.47 -0.98 3.34
C ASP A 526 -11.50 0.16 3.22
N LYS A 527 -12.78 -0.18 3.28
CA LYS A 527 -13.94 0.72 3.33
C LYS A 527 -14.44 0.96 4.74
N LEU A 528 -13.66 0.59 5.75
CA LEU A 528 -14.05 0.67 7.16
C LEU A 528 -13.16 1.65 7.92
N SER A 529 -13.78 2.39 8.82
CA SER A 529 -13.13 2.98 9.98
C SER A 529 -13.70 2.38 11.25
N PHE A 530 -12.87 2.30 12.27
CA PHE A 530 -13.34 2.10 13.62
C PHE A 530 -12.52 2.96 14.58
N LEU A 531 -13.19 3.49 15.61
CA LEU A 531 -12.56 4.22 16.69
C LEU A 531 -11.62 3.25 17.43
N VAL A 532 -10.40 3.67 17.71
CA VAL A 532 -9.38 2.86 18.40
C VAL A 532 -8.75 3.54 19.61
N GLY A 533 -9.15 4.78 19.87
CA GLY A 533 -8.71 5.52 21.05
C GLY A 533 -9.09 6.99 20.99
N CYS A 534 -8.89 7.67 22.11
CA CYS A 534 -9.12 9.10 22.23
C CYS A 534 -8.01 9.74 23.05
N ILE A 535 -7.35 10.74 22.49
CA ILE A 535 -6.33 11.54 23.17
C ILE A 535 -7.06 12.62 23.96
N LYS A 536 -7.05 12.50 25.28
CA LYS A 536 -7.69 13.45 26.20
C LYS A 536 -6.68 14.45 26.79
N GLN A 537 -5.42 14.02 26.92
CA GLN A 537 -4.37 14.83 27.52
C GLN A 537 -3.18 14.93 26.55
N PRO A 538 -2.61 16.13 26.35
CA PRO A 538 -1.52 16.34 25.40
C PRO A 538 -0.25 15.52 25.67
N ASP A 539 0.04 15.23 26.95
CA ASP A 539 1.21 14.47 27.42
C ASP A 539 1.11 12.96 27.14
N GLN A 540 -0.08 12.46 26.80
CA GLN A 540 -0.31 11.06 26.45
C GLN A 540 -0.39 10.84 24.93
N CYS A 541 -0.21 11.91 24.15
CA CYS A 541 -0.43 11.89 22.71
C CYS A 541 0.39 10.82 22.00
N GLY A 542 1.70 10.73 22.26
CA GLY A 542 2.55 9.73 21.63
C GLY A 542 2.20 8.31 22.02
N ILE A 543 1.80 8.09 23.28
CA ILE A 543 1.41 6.77 23.80
C ILE A 543 0.14 6.27 23.12
N GLU A 544 -0.89 7.11 23.03
CA GLU A 544 -2.16 6.74 22.40
C GLU A 544 -2.03 6.50 20.89
N VAL A 545 -1.23 7.32 20.20
CA VAL A 545 -0.91 7.07 18.78
C VAL A 545 -0.11 5.77 18.63
N LEU A 546 0.83 5.49 19.51
CA LEU A 546 1.62 4.25 19.51
C LEU A 546 0.75 3.01 19.78
N LYS A 547 -0.26 3.11 20.66
CA LYS A 547 -1.27 2.05 20.84
C LYS A 547 -2.05 1.80 19.56
N ALA A 548 -2.48 2.85 18.86
CA ALA A 548 -3.13 2.73 17.56
C ALA A 548 -2.21 2.11 16.49
N VAL A 549 -0.90 2.42 16.50
CA VAL A 549 0.09 1.78 15.61
C VAL A 549 0.27 0.30 15.96
N SER A 550 0.33 -0.03 17.25
CA SER A 550 0.37 -1.43 17.72
C SER A 550 -0.84 -2.20 17.21
N LEU A 551 -2.02 -1.60 17.27
CA LEU A 551 -3.24 -2.18 16.72
C LEU A 551 -3.20 -2.32 15.19
N SER A 552 -2.66 -1.32 14.48
CA SER A 552 -2.43 -1.39 13.03
C SER A 552 -1.51 -2.57 12.64
N LEU A 553 -0.41 -2.77 13.37
CA LEU A 553 0.47 -3.93 13.21
C LEU A 553 -0.31 -5.25 13.42
N LYS A 554 -1.09 -5.35 14.50
CA LYS A 554 -1.91 -6.55 14.78
C LYS A 554 -2.95 -6.80 13.68
N ALA A 555 -3.58 -5.75 13.18
CA ALA A 555 -4.57 -5.83 12.10
C ALA A 555 -3.96 -6.39 10.80
N HIS A 556 -2.70 -6.08 10.49
CA HIS A 556 -2.02 -6.72 9.35
C HIS A 556 -2.00 -8.24 9.44
N HIS A 557 -1.72 -8.78 10.62
CA HIS A 557 -1.68 -10.24 10.85
C HIS A 557 -3.09 -10.85 10.89
N VAL A 558 -3.99 -10.21 11.63
CA VAL A 558 -5.38 -10.67 11.80
C VAL A 558 -6.13 -10.67 10.47
N PHE A 559 -5.99 -9.65 9.64
CA PHE A 559 -6.67 -9.59 8.35
C PHE A 559 -5.81 -10.12 7.18
N ASN A 560 -4.61 -10.63 7.45
CA ASN A 560 -3.66 -11.13 6.45
C ASN A 560 -3.36 -10.10 5.34
N LEU A 561 -3.10 -8.86 5.75
CA LEU A 561 -2.84 -7.71 4.88
C LEU A 561 -1.33 -7.53 4.69
N GLU A 562 -0.91 -7.23 3.46
CA GLU A 562 0.48 -6.87 3.19
C GLU A 562 0.81 -5.48 3.74
N TYR A 563 2.06 -5.24 4.16
CA TYR A 563 2.52 -3.90 4.52
C TYR A 563 2.63 -3.00 3.28
N HIS A 564 2.32 -1.72 3.44
CA HIS A 564 2.62 -0.74 2.39
C HIS A 564 4.12 -0.80 2.07
N PRO A 565 4.55 -0.83 0.79
CA PRO A 565 5.96 -1.05 0.45
C PRO A 565 6.93 -0.03 1.07
N SER A 566 6.52 1.23 1.21
CA SER A 566 7.33 2.26 1.89
C SER A 566 7.38 2.08 3.41
N MET A 567 6.40 1.40 3.99
CA MET A 567 6.28 1.15 5.42
C MET A 567 6.82 -0.24 5.81
N LYS A 568 7.19 -1.08 4.83
CA LYS A 568 7.74 -2.41 5.10
C LYS A 568 8.98 -2.39 6.02
N PRO A 569 9.97 -1.48 5.85
CA PRO A 569 11.07 -1.35 6.81
C PRO A 569 10.60 -0.95 8.21
N PHE A 570 9.63 -0.04 8.29
CA PHE A 570 9.06 0.43 9.54
C PHE A 570 8.39 -0.72 10.31
N TYR A 571 7.45 -1.44 9.69
CA TYR A 571 6.79 -2.56 10.34
C TYR A 571 7.76 -3.70 10.65
N ASN A 572 8.77 -3.96 9.80
CA ASN A 572 9.80 -4.94 10.12
C ASN A 572 10.61 -4.56 11.38
N TYR A 573 10.89 -3.27 11.60
CA TYR A 573 11.51 -2.82 12.86
C TYR A 573 10.58 -3.08 14.05
N LEU A 574 9.29 -2.73 13.95
CA LEU A 574 8.33 -2.97 15.04
C LEU A 574 8.16 -4.46 15.35
N GLU A 575 8.09 -5.32 14.32
CA GLU A 575 8.03 -6.77 14.50
C GLU A 575 9.26 -7.33 15.21
N ILE A 576 10.46 -6.83 14.87
CA ILE A 576 11.71 -7.22 15.54
C ILE A 576 11.68 -6.76 17.00
N LEU A 577 11.21 -5.54 17.26
CA LEU A 577 11.09 -5.00 18.61
C LEU A 577 10.12 -5.83 19.48
N CYS A 578 9.03 -6.32 18.89
CA CYS A 578 8.06 -7.20 19.54
C CYS A 578 8.48 -8.67 19.63
N GLY A 579 9.54 -9.09 18.93
CA GLY A 579 9.93 -10.50 18.82
C GLY A 579 9.06 -11.34 17.86
N ILE A 580 8.23 -10.71 17.04
CA ILE A 580 7.38 -11.36 16.03
C ILE A 580 8.23 -11.85 14.85
N SER A 581 9.19 -11.02 14.40
CA SER A 581 10.12 -11.36 13.32
C SER A 581 11.51 -11.61 13.88
N THR A 582 12.24 -12.55 13.27
CA THR A 582 13.65 -12.84 13.59
C THR A 582 14.61 -12.38 12.50
N SER A 583 14.09 -11.89 11.37
CA SER A 583 14.86 -11.58 10.18
C SER A 583 14.78 -10.09 9.87
N PRO A 584 15.63 -9.25 10.47
CA PRO A 584 15.63 -7.82 10.19
C PRO A 584 16.11 -7.56 8.76
N LEU A 585 15.45 -6.61 8.10
CA LEU A 585 15.94 -6.07 6.83
C LEU A 585 17.27 -5.34 7.05
N LEU A 586 18.12 -5.27 6.03
CA LEU A 586 19.46 -4.66 6.14
C LEU A 586 19.43 -3.22 6.72
N CYS A 587 18.48 -2.39 6.31
CA CYS A 587 18.32 -1.03 6.85
C CYS A 587 17.89 -1.04 8.33
N VAL A 588 17.07 -2.01 8.74
CA VAL A 588 16.63 -2.21 10.11
C VAL A 588 17.79 -2.69 10.97
N THR A 589 18.61 -3.63 10.49
CA THR A 589 19.84 -4.06 11.18
C THR A 589 20.80 -2.90 11.41
N LYS A 590 20.99 -2.04 10.41
CA LYS A 590 21.84 -0.84 10.53
C LYS A 590 21.32 0.11 11.59
N LEU A 591 20.01 0.38 11.60
CA LEU A 591 19.39 1.20 12.64
C LEU A 591 19.58 0.58 14.02
N ILE A 592 19.27 -0.71 14.20
CA ILE A 592 19.42 -1.41 15.49
C ILE A 592 20.85 -1.29 16.02
N ASN A 593 21.86 -1.49 15.16
CA ASN A 593 23.25 -1.35 15.56
C ASN A 593 23.59 0.09 15.95
N ALA A 594 23.11 1.09 15.20
CA ALA A 594 23.32 2.50 15.53
C ALA A 594 22.66 2.88 16.86
N LEU A 595 21.43 2.41 17.12
CA LEU A 595 20.73 2.65 18.38
C LEU A 595 21.47 2.00 19.56
N ARG A 596 21.99 0.78 19.40
CA ARG A 596 22.81 0.12 20.43
C ARG A 596 24.07 0.92 20.77
N THR A 597 24.76 1.46 19.76
CA THR A 597 25.93 2.31 20.00
C THR A 597 25.58 3.60 20.76
N LEU A 598 24.40 4.18 20.51
CA LEU A 598 23.92 5.36 21.25
C LEU A 598 23.49 5.01 22.68
N GLU A 599 22.97 3.81 22.90
CA GLU A 599 22.63 3.28 24.23
C GLU A 599 23.89 3.06 25.08
N GLU A 600 24.96 2.53 24.46
CA GLU A 600 26.27 2.34 25.10
C GLU A 600 27.00 3.66 25.39
N ASN A 601 26.67 4.74 24.66
CA ASN A 601 27.30 6.06 24.78
C ASN A 601 26.27 7.19 25.01
N PRO A 602 25.66 7.29 26.19
CA PRO A 602 24.61 8.28 26.46
C PRO A 602 25.12 9.74 26.46
N LEU A 603 26.42 9.96 26.67
CA LEU A 603 27.02 11.29 26.87
C LEU A 603 27.56 11.97 25.59
N SER A 604 27.59 11.29 24.45
CA SER A 604 28.07 11.83 23.16
C SER A 604 26.90 12.22 22.28
#